data_AF-A0A9D8T6I4-F1
#
_entry.id   AF-A0A9D8T6I4-F1
#
_cell.length_a   1.000
_cell.length_b   1.000
_cell.length_c   1.000
_cell.angle_alpha   90.00
_cell.angle_beta   90.00
_cell.angle_gamma   90.00
#
_symmetry.space_group_name_H-M   'P 1'
#
loop_
_entity.id
_entity.type
_entity.pdbx_description
1 polymer ?
#
loop_
_entity_poly.entity_id
_entity_poly.type
_entity_poly.pdbx_seq_one_letter_code
_entity_poly.pdbx_strand_id
1 'polypeptide(L)'
;MYYSSPREYKIADIAVEGIDNYEDYVLIGISGLSVGQTIAVPGTDITDAIKRFWRHGLFSDVQILADKTEGNNIWLRIKLSPRPRIS
;
A
#
# COMPACT_ATOMS: atom_id res chain seq x y z
N MET A 1 19.02 -6.83 20.13
CA MET A 1 17.80 -6.00 20.05
C MET A 1 17.86 -5.25 18.74
N TYR A 2 17.15 -5.72 17.70
CA TYR A 2 17.14 -5.07 16.38
C TYR A 2 16.26 -3.82 16.44
N TYR A 3 16.84 -2.69 16.87
CA TYR A 3 16.26 -1.39 16.57
C TYR A 3 16.56 -1.10 15.11
N SER A 4 15.70 -1.59 14.22
CA SER A 4 15.60 -1.01 12.88
C SER A 4 15.04 0.40 13.09
N SER A 5 15.93 1.38 13.26
CA SER A 5 15.55 2.79 13.30
C SER A 5 14.63 3.05 12.10
N PRO A 6 13.42 3.61 12.32
CA PRO A 6 12.51 3.90 11.23
C PRO A 6 13.24 4.76 10.21
N ARG A 7 13.39 4.24 8.99
CA ARG A 7 14.02 4.98 7.91
C ARG A 7 12.91 5.61 7.09
N GLU A 8 13.06 6.90 6.85
CA GLU A 8 12.15 7.64 6.00
C GLU A 8 12.42 7.32 4.53
N TYR A 9 11.38 6.90 3.84
CA TYR A 9 11.40 6.68 2.40
C TYR A 9 10.33 7.53 1.75
N LYS A 10 10.69 8.16 0.63
CA LYS A 10 9.77 8.84 -0.27
C LYS A 10 9.17 7.82 -1.23
N ILE A 11 7.84 7.78 -1.29
CA ILE A 11 7.14 6.95 -2.26
C ILE A 11 7.43 7.51 -3.65
N ALA A 12 8.19 6.78 -4.46
CA ALA A 12 8.50 7.15 -5.83
C ALA A 12 7.39 6.74 -6.79
N ASP A 13 6.74 5.60 -6.52
CA ASP A 13 5.61 5.11 -7.30
C ASP A 13 4.74 4.14 -6.48
N ILE A 14 3.49 3.97 -6.89
CA ILE A 14 2.56 3.00 -6.32
C ILE A 14 1.88 2.24 -7.47
N ALA A 15 2.18 0.95 -7.58
CA ALA A 15 1.51 0.05 -8.49
C ALA A 15 0.38 -0.70 -7.77
N VAL A 16 -0.76 -0.91 -8.45
CA VAL A 16 -1.86 -1.72 -7.94
C VAL A 16 -2.05 -2.94 -8.82
N GLU A 17 -2.26 -4.10 -8.19
CA GLU A 17 -2.41 -5.39 -8.87
C GLU A 17 -3.55 -6.22 -8.24
N GLY A 18 -4.12 -7.13 -9.04
CA GLY A 18 -5.15 -8.07 -8.60
C GLY A 18 -6.58 -7.54 -8.73
N ILE A 19 -6.76 -6.31 -9.24
CA ILE A 19 -8.05 -5.76 -9.56
C ILE A 19 -8.04 -4.87 -10.81
N ASP A 20 -8.84 -5.26 -11.82
CA ASP A 20 -8.93 -4.51 -13.09
C ASP A 20 -10.17 -3.60 -13.17
N ASN A 21 -11.10 -3.74 -12.22
CA ASN A 21 -12.38 -3.00 -12.25
C ASN A 21 -12.31 -1.60 -11.61
N TYR A 22 -11.15 -1.19 -11.12
CA TYR A 22 -10.96 0.06 -10.40
C TYR A 22 -9.73 0.79 -10.93
N GLU A 23 -9.84 2.11 -11.01
CA GLU A 23 -8.74 2.97 -11.38
C GLU A 23 -7.71 3.08 -10.26
N ASP A 24 -6.43 3.00 -10.59
CA ASP A 24 -5.31 3.01 -9.64
C ASP A 24 -5.37 4.21 -8.68
N TYR A 25 -5.70 5.41 -9.19
CA TYR A 25 -5.77 6.63 -8.38
C TYR A 25 -6.84 6.54 -7.27
N VAL A 26 -7.93 5.81 -7.49
CA VAL A 26 -8.99 5.60 -6.48
C VAL A 26 -8.46 4.70 -5.37
N LEU A 27 -7.79 3.61 -5.74
CA LEU A 27 -7.23 2.64 -4.80
C LEU A 27 -6.09 3.26 -3.97
N ILE A 28 -5.24 4.05 -4.62
CA ILE A 28 -4.21 4.86 -3.96
C ILE A 28 -4.86 5.83 -2.98
N GLY A 29 -5.92 6.55 -3.39
CA GLY A 29 -6.68 7.44 -2.51
C GLY A 29 -7.25 6.75 -1.26
N ILE A 30 -7.79 5.53 -1.42
CA ILE A 30 -8.30 4.72 -0.30
C ILE A 30 -7.18 4.34 0.67
N SER A 31 -6.02 3.93 0.14
CA SER A 31 -4.85 3.57 0.96
C SER A 31 -4.39 4.74 1.83
N GLY A 32 -4.66 5.99 1.42
CA GLY A 32 -4.13 7.16 2.09
C GLY A 32 -2.63 7.40 1.88
N LEU A 33 -2.02 6.61 1.00
CA LEU A 33 -0.68 6.81 0.51
C LEU A 33 -0.73 7.67 -0.76
N SER A 34 0.33 8.40 -1.04
CA SER A 34 0.44 9.20 -2.25
C SER A 34 1.86 9.17 -2.79
N VAL A 35 2.00 9.14 -4.11
CA VAL A 35 3.31 9.30 -4.75
C VAL A 35 3.90 10.66 -4.36
N GLY A 36 5.14 10.65 -3.91
CA GLY A 36 5.85 11.81 -3.37
C GLY A 36 5.75 12.00 -1.86
N GLN A 37 4.87 11.27 -1.17
CA GLN A 37 4.77 11.27 0.30
C GLN A 37 5.98 10.56 0.92
N THR A 38 6.45 11.07 2.06
CA THR A 38 7.46 10.39 2.88
C THR A 38 6.76 9.52 3.93
N ILE A 39 7.17 8.25 4.04
CA ILE A 39 6.69 7.29 5.02
C ILE A 39 7.86 6.72 5.83
N ALA A 40 7.61 6.34 7.07
CA ALA A 40 8.59 5.66 7.90
C ALA A 40 8.47 4.13 7.72
N VAL A 41 9.59 3.44 7.47
CA VAL A 41 9.62 1.98 7.38
C VAL A 41 10.71 1.43 8.32
N PRO A 42 10.36 0.56 9.29
CA PRO A 42 8.99 0.16 9.66
C PRO A 42 8.21 1.33 10.31
N GLY A 43 6.92 1.43 10.02
CA GLY A 43 6.05 2.48 10.54
C GLY A 43 4.56 2.12 10.43
N THR A 44 3.69 3.01 10.91
CA THR A 44 2.25 2.76 10.96
C THR A 44 1.53 3.08 9.65
N ASP A 45 2.14 3.85 8.74
CA ASP A 45 1.52 4.28 7.47
C ASP A 45 1.01 3.10 6.64
N ILE A 46 1.83 2.06 6.45
CA ILE A 46 1.47 0.85 5.71
C ILE A 46 0.34 0.09 6.42
N THR A 47 0.44 -0.03 7.74
CA THR A 47 -0.56 -0.74 8.55
C THR A 47 -1.92 -0.04 8.50
N ASP A 48 -1.92 1.29 8.55
CA ASP A 48 -3.13 2.10 8.48
C ASP A 48 -3.71 2.12 7.08
N ALA A 49 -2.89 2.10 6.03
CA ALA A 49 -3.35 1.90 4.66
C ALA A 49 -4.09 0.58 4.48
N ILE A 50 -3.54 -0.52 5.00
CA ILE A 50 -4.20 -1.83 5.01
C ILE A 50 -5.54 -1.74 5.75
N LYS A 51 -5.58 -1.17 6.96
CA LYS A 51 -6.84 -1.00 7.72
C LYS A 51 -7.89 -0.17 6.98
N ARG A 52 -7.49 0.86 6.23
CA ARG A 52 -8.41 1.67 5.40
C ARG A 52 -9.07 0.82 4.33
N PHE A 53 -8.32 0.00 3.62
CA PHE A 53 -8.89 -0.95 2.65
C PHE A 53 -9.88 -1.92 3.29
N TRP A 54 -9.54 -2.50 4.44
CA TRP A 54 -10.46 -3.36 5.20
C TRP A 54 -11.74 -2.64 5.62
N ARG A 55 -11.63 -1.37 6.05
CA ARG A 55 -12.79 -0.54 6.40
C ARG A 55 -13.71 -0.27 5.21
N HIS A 56 -13.16 -0.17 3.99
CA HIS A 56 -13.98 -0.04 2.78
C HIS A 56 -14.75 -1.34 2.45
N GLY A 57 -14.26 -2.50 2.88
CA GLY A 57 -14.99 -3.77 2.78
C GLY A 57 -15.12 -4.36 1.37
N LEU A 58 -14.42 -3.78 0.39
CA LEU A 58 -14.46 -4.18 -1.03
C LEU A 58 -13.56 -5.39 -1.33
N PHE A 59 -12.54 -5.62 -0.51
CA PHE A 59 -11.47 -6.59 -0.77
C PHE A 59 -11.45 -7.68 0.31
N SER A 60 -11.16 -8.92 -0.08
CA SER A 60 -10.99 -10.05 0.85
C SER A 60 -9.55 -10.27 1.27
N ASP A 61 -8.59 -9.76 0.51
CA ASP A 61 -7.18 -9.78 0.84
C ASP A 61 -6.52 -8.47 0.39
N VAL A 62 -5.65 -7.93 1.23
CA VAL A 62 -4.96 -6.65 1.03
C VAL A 62 -3.50 -6.82 1.45
N GLN A 63 -2.59 -6.71 0.50
CA GLN A 63 -1.16 -6.80 0.74
C GLN A 63 -0.46 -5.56 0.16
N ILE A 64 0.47 -4.99 0.93
CA ILE A 64 1.32 -3.90 0.45
C ILE A 64 2.76 -4.37 0.54
N LEU A 65 3.43 -4.41 -0.60
CA LEU A 65 4.78 -4.91 -0.77
C LEU A 65 5.69 -3.77 -1.21
N ALA A 66 6.95 -3.80 -0.78
CA ALA A 66 7.98 -2.93 -1.33
C ALA A 66 8.61 -3.63 -2.53
N ASP A 67 8.37 -3.14 -3.74
CA ASP A 67 8.88 -3.76 -4.97
C ASP A 67 10.36 -3.44 -5.17
N LYS A 68 10.73 -2.19 -4.90
CA LYS A 68 12.11 -1.70 -4.99
C LYS A 68 12.35 -0.60 -3.96
N THR A 69 13.58 -0.50 -3.49
CA THR A 69 14.08 0.65 -2.76
C THR A 69 15.36 1.15 -3.43
N GLU A 70 15.49 2.46 -3.64
CA GLU A 70 16.68 3.06 -4.24
C GLU A 70 17.00 4.37 -3.51
N GLY A 71 18.09 4.37 -2.74
CA GLY A 71 18.44 5.50 -1.88
C GLY A 71 17.36 5.76 -0.83
N ASN A 72 16.68 6.90 -0.97
CA ASN A 72 15.56 7.30 -0.12
C ASN A 72 14.20 7.10 -0.80
N ASN A 73 14.15 6.49 -1.99
CA ASN A 73 12.92 6.25 -2.73
C ASN A 73 12.44 4.80 -2.52
N ILE A 74 11.12 4.61 -2.41
CA ILE A 74 10.47 3.30 -2.31
C ILE A 74 9.37 3.19 -3.37
N TRP A 75 9.30 2.04 -4.03
CA TRP A 75 8.23 1.65 -4.94
C TRP A 75 7.33 0.68 -4.21
N LEU A 76 6.06 1.02 -4.07
CA LEU A 76 5.08 0.19 -3.39
C LEU A 76 4.22 -0.54 -4.40
N ARG A 77 3.94 -1.81 -4.14
CA ARG A 77 2.99 -2.64 -4.89
C ARG A 77 1.86 -3.06 -3.97
N ILE A 78 0.65 -2.58 -4.26
CA ILE A 78 -0.56 -2.94 -3.54
C ILE A 78 -1.22 -4.09 -4.29
N LYS A 79 -1.30 -5.26 -3.66
CA LYS A 79 -2.06 -6.39 -4.17
C LYS A 79 -3.41 -6.47 -3.47
N LEU A 80 -4.47 -6.39 -4.25
CA LEU A 80 -5.84 -6.48 -3.77
C LEU A 80 -6.49 -7.72 -4.38
N SER A 81 -7.18 -8.51 -3.55
CA SER A 81 -8.03 -9.60 -4.06
C SER A 81 -9.50 -9.20 -3.93
N PRO A 82 -10.27 -9.24 -5.02
CA PRO A 82 -11.70 -8.97 -4.95
C PRO A 82 -12.37 -10.05 -4.10
N ARG A 83 -13.36 -9.65 -3.32
CA ARG A 83 -14.13 -10.60 -2.52
C ARG A 83 -14.96 -11.49 -3.45
N PRO A 84 -14.80 -12.83 -3.41
CA PRO A 84 -15.62 -13.71 -4.24
C PRO A 84 -17.08 -13.52 -3.86
N ARG A 85 -17.91 -13.19 -4.85
CA ARG A 85 -19.36 -13.20 -4.68
C ARG A 85 -19.78 -14.66 -4.63
N ILE A 86 -20.22 -15.14 -3.46
CA ILE A 86 -20.93 -16.42 -3.39
C ILE A 86 -22.17 -16.28 -4.26
N SER A 87 -22.27 -17.16 -5.26
CA SER A 87 -23.38 -17.25 -6.20
C SER A 87 -24.42 -18.26 -5.71
#